data_AF-A0A485BSE9-F1
#
_entry.id   AF-A0A485BSE9-F1
#
_cell.length_a   1.000
_cell.length_b   1.000
_cell.length_c   1.000
_cell.angle_alpha   90.00
_cell.angle_beta   90.00
_cell.angle_gamma   90.00
#
_symmetry.space_group_name_H-M   'P 1'
#
loop_
_entity.id
_entity.type
_entity.pdbx_description
1 polymer ?
#
loop_
_entity_poly.entity_id
_entity_poly.type
_entity_poly.pdbx_seq_one_letter_code
_entity_poly.pdbx_strand_id
1 'polypeptide(L)'
;MVVAYGEPWKIEAATQILHINHGEMQITSSPKKFSGYFSFYRKHKAKFDRASKKYQLFTLYQIRNKRMTWKTFITLLSVRNGKRWVDGLRSK
;
A
#
# COMPACT_ATOMS: atom_id res chain seq x y z
N MET A 1 0.97 8.69 34.57
CA MET A 1 0.53 9.66 33.54
C MET A 1 1.34 10.92 33.75
N VAL A 2 2.12 11.36 32.75
CA VAL A 2 3.09 12.46 32.92
C VAL A 2 2.36 13.80 32.71
N VAL A 3 2.24 14.60 33.77
CA VAL A 3 1.54 15.91 33.82
C VAL A 3 2.53 17.08 33.72
N ALA A 4 3.75 16.86 33.23
CA ALA A 4 4.83 17.86 33.28
C ALA A 4 4.50 19.17 32.50
N TYR A 5 3.54 19.13 31.57
CA TYR A 5 3.18 20.27 30.70
C TYR A 5 1.67 20.51 30.61
N GLY A 6 0.89 20.06 31.61
CA GLY A 6 -0.57 20.23 31.64
C GLY A 6 -1.36 19.20 30.83
N GLU A 7 -2.68 19.41 30.74
CA GLU A 7 -3.59 18.51 30.04
C GLU A 7 -3.46 18.65 28.50
N PRO A 8 -3.68 17.56 27.73
CA PRO A 8 -3.67 17.64 26.27
C PRO A 8 -4.72 18.62 25.76
N TRP A 9 -4.28 19.63 25.01
CA TRP A 9 -5.19 20.58 24.36
C TRP A 9 -6.09 19.85 23.35
N LYS A 10 -7.39 19.79 23.64
CA LYS A 10 -8.38 19.23 22.70
C LYS A 10 -8.75 20.30 21.67
N ILE A 11 -8.51 20.02 20.40
CA ILE A 11 -8.89 20.90 19.29
C ILE A 11 -10.35 20.60 18.93
N GLU A 12 -11.20 21.63 18.87
CA GLU A 12 -12.65 21.48 18.64
C GLU A 12 -13.02 21.11 17.19
N ALA A 13 -12.14 21.40 16.23
CA ALA A 13 -12.34 21.10 14.81
C ALA A 13 -11.08 20.54 14.16
N ALA A 14 -11.25 19.72 13.12
CA ALA A 14 -10.11 19.21 12.35
C ALA A 14 -9.36 20.37 11.68
N THR A 15 -8.12 20.61 12.12
CA THR A 15 -7.26 21.69 11.58
C THR A 15 -6.93 21.49 10.10
N GLN A 16 -6.97 20.25 9.62
CA GLN A 16 -6.78 19.92 8.22
C GLN A 16 -7.56 18.65 7.83
N ILE A 17 -8.29 18.73 6.71
CA ILE A 17 -8.94 17.57 6.10
C ILE A 17 -8.03 17.07 4.96
N LEU A 18 -7.31 15.99 5.23
CA LEU A 18 -6.51 15.31 4.20
C LEU A 18 -7.45 14.49 3.32
N HIS A 19 -7.71 14.98 2.10
CA HIS A 19 -8.35 14.20 1.05
C HIS A 19 -7.35 13.19 0.48
N ILE A 20 -7.14 12.11 1.23
CA ILE A 20 -6.37 10.99 0.71
C ILE A 20 -7.34 10.21 -0.18
N ASN A 21 -7.07 10.22 -1.50
CA ASN A 21 -7.73 9.31 -2.43
C ASN A 21 -7.35 7.86 -2.07
N HIS A 22 -8.02 7.31 -1.06
CA HIS A 22 -7.83 5.92 -0.62
C HIS A 22 -8.45 4.92 -1.60
N GLY A 23 -9.29 5.40 -2.53
CA GLY A 23 -10.02 4.57 -3.49
C GLY A 23 -9.28 4.33 -4.80
N GLU A 24 -8.44 5.27 -5.25
CA GLU A 24 -7.79 5.18 -6.56
C GLU A 24 -6.35 4.65 -6.44
N MET A 25 -6.02 3.71 -7.32
CA MET A 25 -4.67 3.18 -7.41
C MET A 25 -3.73 4.17 -8.09
N GLN A 26 -3.28 5.21 -7.39
CA GLN A 26 -2.32 6.19 -7.92
C GLN A 26 -0.86 5.68 -7.92
N ILE A 27 -0.65 4.41 -8.26
CA ILE A 27 0.71 3.90 -8.43
C ILE A 27 1.13 4.07 -9.88
N THR A 28 1.72 5.22 -10.17
CA THR A 28 2.40 5.45 -11.45
C THR A 28 3.54 4.44 -11.62
N SER A 29 3.58 3.71 -12.73
CA SER A 29 4.67 2.81 -13.05
C SER A 29 5.94 3.59 -13.33
N SER A 30 6.98 3.43 -12.53
CA SER A 30 8.31 4.04 -12.76
C SER A 30 9.40 3.15 -12.18
N PRO A 31 10.52 2.92 -12.90
CA PRO A 31 11.66 2.16 -12.38
C PRO A 31 12.22 2.74 -11.06
N LYS A 32 12.28 4.07 -10.94
CA LYS A 32 12.74 4.76 -9.71
C LYS A 32 11.78 4.55 -8.53
N LYS A 33 10.47 4.47 -8.79
CA LYS A 33 9.50 4.14 -7.74
C LYS A 33 9.61 2.66 -7.35
N PHE A 34 9.79 1.75 -8.30
CA PHE A 34 9.95 0.32 -8.02
C PHE A 34 11.09 0.03 -7.05
N SER A 35 12.27 0.63 -7.24
CA SER A 35 13.43 0.39 -6.37
C SER A 35 13.15 0.80 -4.91
N GLY A 36 12.48 1.93 -4.68
CA GLY A 36 12.08 2.38 -3.34
C GLY A 36 11.14 1.40 -2.65
N TYR A 37 10.05 1.01 -3.32
CA TYR A 37 9.10 0.03 -2.78
C TYR A 37 9.75 -1.35 -2.57
N PHE A 38 10.67 -1.76 -3.44
CA PHE A 38 11.37 -3.04 -3.31
C PHE A 38 12.34 -3.05 -2.13
N SER A 39 13.11 -1.97 -1.94
CA SER A 39 14.01 -1.79 -0.80
C SER A 39 13.23 -1.79 0.53
N PHE A 40 12.08 -1.09 0.57
CA PHE A 40 11.18 -1.11 1.71
C PHE A 40 10.70 -2.54 2.02
N TYR A 41 10.18 -3.25 1.01
CA TYR A 41 9.74 -4.63 1.20
C TYR A 41 10.87 -5.52 1.72
N ARG A 42 12.08 -5.46 1.14
CA ARG A 42 13.23 -6.25 1.60
C ARG A 42 13.59 -5.98 3.07
N LYS A 43 13.59 -4.70 3.47
CA LYS A 43 13.93 -4.27 4.85
C LYS A 43 12.89 -4.74 5.87
N HIS A 44 11.60 -4.71 5.52
CA HIS A 44 10.51 -4.92 6.47
C HIS A 44 9.78 -6.26 6.33
N LYS A 45 10.08 -7.08 5.32
CA LYS A 45 9.37 -8.36 5.06
C LYS A 45 9.28 -9.28 6.26
N ALA A 46 10.28 -9.28 7.15
CA ALA A 46 10.29 -10.14 8.33
C ALA A 46 9.16 -9.78 9.31
N LYS A 47 8.76 -8.51 9.36
CA LYS A 47 7.70 -7.98 10.24
C LYS A 47 6.29 -8.15 9.66
N PHE A 48 6.17 -8.54 8.39
CA PHE A 48 4.87 -8.67 7.73
C PHE A 48 4.26 -10.05 7.93
N ASP A 49 2.96 -10.05 8.22
CA ASP A 49 2.12 -11.24 8.13
C ASP A 49 1.99 -11.70 6.67
N ARG A 50 1.42 -12.90 6.48
CA ARG A 50 1.32 -13.53 5.15
C ARG A 50 0.47 -12.70 4.18
N ALA A 51 -0.62 -12.08 4.65
CA ALA A 51 -1.49 -11.28 3.81
C ALA A 51 -0.81 -9.98 3.39
N SER A 52 -0.13 -9.30 4.33
CA SER A 52 0.67 -8.12 4.00
C SER A 52 1.80 -8.42 3.03
N LYS A 53 2.48 -9.57 3.15
CA LYS A 53 3.49 -10.00 2.16
C LYS A 53 2.89 -10.16 0.77
N LYS A 54 1.75 -10.85 0.65
CA LYS A 54 1.05 -11.00 -0.64
C LYS A 54 0.66 -9.64 -1.23
N TYR A 55 0.15 -8.74 -0.40
CA TYR A 55 -0.22 -7.39 -0.81
C TYR A 55 0.96 -6.58 -1.34
N GLN A 56 2.08 -6.57 -0.62
CA GLN A 56 3.29 -5.85 -1.01
C GLN A 56 3.91 -6.43 -2.28
N LEU A 57 3.99 -7.76 -2.40
CA LEU A 57 4.48 -8.41 -3.60
C LEU A 57 3.60 -8.13 -4.82
N PHE A 58 2.28 -8.18 -4.66
CA PHE A 58 1.34 -7.84 -5.72
C PHE A 58 1.52 -6.39 -6.18
N THR A 59 1.66 -5.47 -5.22
CA THR A 59 1.95 -4.05 -5.47
C THR A 59 3.22 -3.90 -6.31
N LEU A 60 4.32 -4.57 -5.94
CA LEU A 60 5.58 -4.52 -6.69
C LEU A 60 5.45 -4.95 -8.16
N TYR A 61 4.62 -5.97 -8.45
CA TYR A 61 4.35 -6.36 -9.85
C TYR A 61 3.62 -5.26 -10.61
N GLN A 62 2.66 -4.57 -9.98
CA GLN A 62 1.95 -3.45 -10.58
C GLN A 62 2.88 -2.26 -10.86
N ILE A 63 3.70 -1.84 -9.88
CA ILE A 63 4.63 -0.69 -10.06
C ILE A 63 5.66 -0.98 -11.15
N ARG A 64 6.13 -2.23 -11.23
CA ARG A 64 7.08 -2.68 -12.25
C ARG A 64 6.45 -2.77 -13.64
N ASN A 65 5.12 -2.72 -13.75
CA ASN A 65 4.38 -3.02 -14.96
C ASN A 65 4.77 -4.40 -15.57
N LYS A 66 5.04 -5.38 -14.70
CA LYS A 66 5.44 -6.73 -15.12
C LYS A 66 4.22 -7.65 -15.13
N ARG A 67 3.98 -8.34 -16.24
CA ARG A 67 2.96 -9.40 -16.31
C ARG A 67 3.27 -10.50 -15.29
N MET A 68 2.27 -10.85 -14.47
CA MET A 68 2.35 -12.00 -13.56
C MET A 68 2.04 -13.28 -14.33
N THR A 69 2.75 -14.37 -14.00
CA THR A 69 2.31 -15.70 -14.44
C THR A 69 1.05 -16.09 -13.67
N TRP A 70 0.25 -16.99 -14.23
CA TRP A 70 -0.99 -17.45 -13.59
C TRP A 70 -0.75 -18.06 -12.20
N LYS A 71 0.32 -18.85 -12.04
CA LYS A 71 0.77 -19.40 -10.74
C LYS A 71 1.07 -18.29 -9.72
N THR A 72 1.79 -17.24 -10.13
CA THR A 72 2.09 -16.10 -9.26
C THR A 72 0.84 -15.31 -8.90
N PHE A 73 -0.08 -15.11 -9.85
CA PHE A 73 -1.34 -14.44 -9.60
C PHE A 73 -2.16 -15.18 -8.54
N ILE A 74 -2.35 -16.50 -8.67
CA ILE A 74 -3.06 -17.32 -7.67
C ILE A 74 -2.36 -17.28 -6.32
N THR A 75 -1.03 -17.38 -6.32
CA THR A 75 -0.23 -17.35 -5.07
C THR A 75 -0.43 -16.04 -4.31
N LEU A 76 -0.51 -14.93 -5.04
CA LEU A 76 -0.70 -13.59 -4.49
C LEU A 76 -2.17 -13.22 -4.33
N LEU A 77 -3.12 -14.07 -4.72
CA LEU A 77 -4.54 -13.76 -4.64
C LEU A 77 -4.96 -13.59 -3.18
N SER A 78 -5.71 -12.52 -2.96
CA SER A 78 -6.40 -12.18 -1.71
C SER A 78 -7.56 -11.25 -2.05
N VAL A 79 -8.57 -11.15 -1.18
CA VAL A 79 -9.71 -10.24 -1.38
C VAL A 79 -9.24 -8.81 -1.71
N ARG A 80 -8.25 -8.32 -0.97
CA ARG A 80 -7.66 -6.99 -1.16
C ARG A 80 -6.94 -6.85 -2.50
N ASN A 81 -6.19 -7.86 -2.93
CA ASN A 81 -5.48 -7.83 -4.21
C ASN A 81 -6.44 -7.99 -5.40
N GLY A 82 -7.53 -8.75 -5.24
CA GLY A 82 -8.59 -8.89 -6.23
C GLY A 82 -9.30 -7.56 -6.48
N LYS A 83 -9.70 -6.85 -5.41
CA LYS A 83 -10.27 -5.50 -5.51
C LYS A 83 -9.33 -4.57 -6.30
N ARG A 84 -8.05 -4.52 -5.92
CA ARG A 84 -7.04 -3.73 -6.64
C ARG A 84 -6.91 -4.13 -8.11
N TRP A 85 -6.89 -5.42 -8.41
CA TRP A 85 -6.79 -5.86 -9.79
C TRP A 85 -7.96 -5.32 -10.64
N VAL A 86 -9.18 -5.40 -10.11
CA VAL A 86 -10.39 -4.83 -10.75
C VAL A 86 -10.28 -3.31 -10.88
N ASP A 87 -9.85 -2.61 -9.83
CA ASP A 87 -9.68 -1.15 -9.88
C ASP A 87 -8.64 -0.75 -10.96
N GLY A 88 -7.58 -1.52 -11.13
CA GLY A 88 -6.57 -1.31 -12.16
C GLY A 88 -7.05 -1.59 -13.59
N LEU A 89 -8.12 -2.37 -13.77
CA LEU A 89 -8.80 -2.55 -15.06
C LEU A 89 -9.74 -1.38 -15.37
N ARG A 90 -10.39 -0.80 -14.34
CA ARG A 90 -11.32 0.33 -14.48
C ARG A 90 -10.63 1.66 -14.79
N SER A 91 -9.36 1.80 -14.43
CA SER A 91 -8.55 3.01 -14.64
C SER A 91 -7.89 3.08 -16.03
N LYS A 92 -8.13 2.09 -16.91
CA LYS A 92 -7.70 2.09 -18.32
C LYS A 92 -8.89 2.40 -19.22
#